data_AF-U6L9J6-F1
#
_entry.id   AF-U6L9J6-F1
#
_cell.length_a   1.000
_cell.length_b   1.000
_cell.length_c   1.000
_cell.angle_alpha   90.00
_cell.angle_beta   90.00
_cell.angle_gamma   90.00
#
_symmetry.space_group_name_H-M   'P 1'
#
loop_
_entity.id
_entity.type
_entity.pdbx_description
1 polymer ?
#
loop_
_entity_poly.entity_id
_entity_poly.type
_entity_poly.pdbx_seq_one_letter_code
_entity_poly.pdbx_strand_id
1 'polypeptide(L)'
;MFLSDASPSPVPLLSSVDWGAPGPPGTPPGAPPGAPPGAPPGAPPGGPPGAPPGPPAGGPPGRLPLDTQGSHSSSSSSSSSRRLSVLEAKRGLLDVAEAISFLHFNAQLLHLNIHPESVFVDSSGRWLLGGLCFAREQQSGSSSSSSSSSSGSGCGSSKAAGFAFSYSSGSVGVALAPPLRYTAPELAGFYPPRAAAAAAAAADPAAAAAADVFSFSLLVAECLGAANLPNSRDGDVEAHKQQCAQLSPLRASSFPPGSLFQEAAAAGAGGPAAAAGPAAAAAAAAGELLELLSRGLSSNPKERPPISAFLKNSFFLCLETRALQFLSCLQEKEQQQQQQFLAGLLQLLQQQQQLQQPQILKVHVLQPLLAALKYPALLPLLLPNIFFAAKALKDKKYFAAAIWPLLLPLLTAKEIQVEAVVQLLKEIPFLSESASEETLNKDLLPFLLKCLDIQAPEIQKAAVSTLRVCFASFGYSVHRTLFLPRMLSLIASAESLEVRVVCLECLGAMATAFDRSVVERQILPVLLQ
;
A
#
# COMPACT_ATOMS: atom_id res chain seq x y z
N MET A 1 56.72 -22.20 6.18
CA MET A 1 56.84 -21.56 4.85
C MET A 1 55.98 -22.38 3.91
N PHE A 2 54.78 -22.00 3.46
CA PHE A 2 54.30 -20.71 3.00
C PHE A 2 52.89 -20.40 3.52
N LEU A 3 52.67 -19.15 3.89
CA LEU A 3 51.37 -18.50 4.04
C LEU A 3 50.94 -18.01 2.65
N SER A 4 49.70 -18.26 2.25
CA SER A 4 49.01 -17.44 1.24
C SER A 4 47.57 -17.20 1.66
N ASP A 5 47.33 -15.92 1.87
CA ASP A 5 46.14 -15.18 2.24
C ASP A 5 45.03 -15.35 1.20
N ALA A 6 43.80 -15.65 1.64
CA ALA A 6 42.61 -15.64 0.81
C ALA A 6 41.54 -14.81 1.54
N SER A 7 41.53 -13.52 1.21
CA SER A 7 40.48 -12.58 1.58
C SER A 7 39.17 -12.90 0.85
N PRO A 8 38.00 -12.79 1.50
CA PRO A 8 36.71 -12.87 0.82
C PRO A 8 36.40 -11.55 0.10
N SER A 9 36.02 -11.65 -1.18
CA SER A 9 35.58 -10.53 -2.01
C SER A 9 34.28 -9.90 -1.47
N PRO A 10 34.13 -8.56 -1.54
CA PRO A 10 32.92 -7.89 -1.10
C PRO A 10 31.78 -8.03 -2.12
N VAL A 11 30.59 -8.33 -1.61
CA VAL A 11 29.30 -8.34 -2.32
C VAL A 11 28.99 -6.90 -2.79
N PRO A 12 28.59 -6.66 -4.06
CA PRO A 12 28.32 -5.31 -4.53
C PRO A 12 27.02 -4.76 -3.92
N LEU A 13 27.10 -3.53 -3.42
CA LEU A 13 26.00 -2.74 -2.88
C LEU A 13 24.98 -2.37 -3.98
N LEU A 14 23.71 -2.35 -3.58
CA LEU A 14 22.49 -2.17 -4.38
C LEU A 14 22.30 -0.73 -4.94
N SER A 15 23.37 -0.04 -5.36
CA SER A 15 23.32 1.36 -5.81
C SER A 15 23.35 1.56 -7.33
N SER A 16 23.41 0.50 -8.14
CA SER A 16 23.65 0.62 -9.59
C SER A 16 22.60 -0.10 -10.45
N VAL A 17 21.33 -0.09 -10.05
CA VAL A 17 20.24 -0.44 -10.98
C VAL A 17 19.67 0.84 -11.57
N ASP A 18 20.05 1.11 -12.81
CA ASP A 18 19.54 2.19 -13.65
C ASP A 18 18.09 1.86 -14.03
N TRP A 19 17.13 2.59 -13.45
CA TRP A 19 15.71 2.44 -13.73
C TRP A 19 15.36 3.24 -14.98
N GLY A 20 15.73 2.70 -16.15
CA GLY A 20 15.44 3.28 -17.45
C GLY A 20 13.95 3.55 -17.66
N ALA A 21 13.64 4.76 -18.15
CA ALA A 21 12.30 5.19 -18.52
C ALA A 21 11.71 4.36 -19.68
N PRO A 22 10.38 4.17 -19.76
CA PRO A 22 9.76 3.53 -20.91
C PRO A 22 9.88 4.44 -22.15
N GLY A 23 10.60 3.97 -23.17
CA GLY A 23 10.67 4.62 -24.47
C GLY A 23 9.33 4.56 -25.23
N PRO A 24 9.10 5.47 -26.19
CA PRO A 24 7.85 5.53 -26.95
C PRO A 24 7.66 4.29 -27.84
N PRO A 25 6.41 3.90 -28.16
CA PRO A 25 6.13 2.72 -28.96
C PRO A 25 6.70 2.86 -30.37
N GLY A 26 7.56 1.91 -30.74
CA GLY A 26 8.17 1.82 -32.06
C GLY A 26 7.13 1.57 -33.15
N THR A 27 7.30 2.26 -34.28
CA THR A 27 6.61 2.02 -35.54
C THR A 27 6.85 0.59 -36.04
N PRO A 28 5.84 -0.13 -36.56
CA PRO A 28 6.03 -1.49 -37.06
C PRO A 28 6.93 -1.51 -38.31
N PRO A 29 7.77 -2.54 -38.48
CA PRO A 29 8.67 -2.65 -39.63
C PRO A 29 7.88 -2.91 -40.93
N GLY A 30 8.28 -2.23 -42.00
CA GLY A 30 7.69 -2.33 -43.33
C GLY A 30 7.83 -3.72 -43.96
N ALA A 31 6.78 -4.17 -44.64
CA ALA A 31 6.77 -5.41 -45.41
C ALA A 31 7.54 -5.26 -46.74
N PRO A 32 8.28 -6.31 -47.19
CA PRO A 32 8.96 -6.32 -48.48
C PRO A 32 7.97 -6.44 -49.67
N PRO A 33 8.36 -5.97 -50.87
CA PRO A 33 7.45 -5.85 -52.00
C PRO A 33 7.26 -7.16 -52.78
N GLY A 34 6.01 -7.52 -53.09
CA GLY A 34 5.67 -8.46 -54.17
C GLY A 34 4.68 -9.58 -53.83
N ALA A 35 3.37 -9.33 -53.98
CA ALA A 35 2.36 -10.33 -54.36
C ALA A 35 1.02 -9.63 -54.76
N PRO A 36 0.22 -10.18 -55.70
CA PRO A 36 -0.82 -9.46 -56.48
C PRO A 36 -2.19 -9.32 -55.78
N PRO A 37 -3.11 -8.47 -56.31
CA PRO A 37 -4.34 -8.10 -55.61
C PRO A 37 -5.49 -9.09 -55.84
N GLY A 38 -6.17 -9.49 -54.76
CA GLY A 38 -7.42 -10.28 -54.77
C GLY A 38 -8.60 -9.47 -54.23
N ALA A 39 -9.75 -9.58 -54.89
CA ALA A 39 -11.01 -8.87 -54.64
C ALA A 39 -11.72 -9.30 -53.33
N PRO A 40 -12.67 -8.49 -52.79
CA PRO A 40 -13.13 -8.59 -51.41
C PRO A 40 -14.37 -9.49 -51.25
N PRO A 41 -14.61 -10.03 -50.04
CA PRO A 41 -15.95 -10.42 -49.65
C PRO A 41 -16.43 -9.78 -48.33
N GLY A 42 -17.61 -9.14 -48.41
CA GLY A 42 -18.72 -9.33 -47.47
C GLY A 42 -18.61 -8.82 -46.04
N ALA A 43 -19.41 -7.78 -45.72
CA ALA A 43 -19.76 -7.43 -44.35
C ALA A 43 -20.67 -8.48 -43.70
N PRO A 44 -20.52 -8.78 -42.39
CA PRO A 44 -21.57 -9.34 -41.57
C PRO A 44 -22.18 -8.30 -40.59
N PRO A 45 -23.43 -8.51 -40.14
CA PRO A 45 -24.22 -7.54 -39.39
C PRO A 45 -24.17 -7.78 -37.86
N GLY A 46 -24.53 -6.76 -37.06
CA GLY A 46 -25.11 -6.96 -35.73
C GLY A 46 -24.35 -6.36 -34.52
N GLY A 47 -24.92 -5.28 -33.98
CA GLY A 47 -24.94 -4.73 -32.61
C GLY A 47 -23.83 -5.05 -31.57
N PRO A 48 -23.31 -4.03 -30.84
CA PRO A 48 -22.46 -4.28 -29.68
C PRO A 48 -23.24 -4.90 -28.49
N PRO A 49 -22.63 -5.83 -27.75
CA PRO A 49 -23.24 -6.49 -26.61
C PRO A 49 -23.25 -5.62 -25.34
N GLY A 50 -24.36 -5.73 -24.60
CA GLY A 50 -24.55 -5.62 -23.14
C GLY A 50 -23.69 -4.66 -22.30
N ALA A 51 -24.37 -3.76 -21.59
CA ALA A 51 -23.81 -2.96 -20.51
C ALA A 51 -23.07 -3.82 -19.44
N PRO A 52 -21.98 -3.31 -18.84
CA PRO A 52 -21.27 -4.02 -17.78
C PRO A 52 -22.15 -4.21 -16.53
N PRO A 53 -22.01 -5.33 -15.80
CA PRO A 53 -22.76 -5.58 -14.57
C PRO A 53 -22.38 -4.56 -13.48
N GLY A 54 -23.39 -4.12 -12.72
CA GLY A 54 -23.24 -3.14 -11.64
C GLY A 54 -22.37 -3.64 -10.47
N PRO A 55 -21.91 -2.71 -9.60
CA PRO A 55 -21.02 -3.05 -8.50
C PRO A 55 -21.70 -4.00 -7.48
N PRO A 56 -20.95 -4.96 -6.90
CA PRO A 56 -21.50 -5.83 -5.86
C PRO A 56 -21.84 -5.03 -4.60
N ALA A 57 -22.86 -5.49 -3.87
CA ALA A 57 -23.33 -4.91 -2.61
C ALA A 57 -22.26 -5.05 -1.51
N GLY A 58 -21.34 -4.08 -1.44
CA GLY A 58 -20.47 -3.81 -0.30
C GLY A 58 -20.94 -2.55 0.42
N GLY A 59 -20.92 -2.54 1.75
CA GLY A 59 -21.27 -1.37 2.56
C GLY A 59 -20.45 -0.12 2.18
N PRO A 60 -20.94 1.09 2.50
CA PRO A 60 -20.34 2.33 2.03
C PRO A 60 -18.86 2.43 2.46
N PRO A 61 -17.96 2.91 1.58
CA PRO A 61 -16.54 3.10 1.90
C PRO A 61 -16.38 4.07 3.08
N GLY A 62 -15.36 3.84 3.90
CA GLY A 62 -15.09 4.65 5.08
C GLY A 62 -14.64 6.07 4.70
N ARG A 63 -15.10 7.06 5.47
CA ARG A 63 -14.71 8.48 5.33
C ARG A 63 -13.38 8.71 6.06
N LEU A 64 -12.52 9.57 5.52
CA LEU A 64 -11.27 9.97 6.19
C LEU A 64 -11.56 10.61 7.56
N PRO A 65 -10.92 10.16 8.65
CA PRO A 65 -11.01 10.82 9.95
C PRO A 65 -10.04 12.00 9.99
N LEU A 66 -10.50 13.20 9.59
CA LEU A 66 -9.82 14.46 9.87
C LEU A 66 -10.66 15.32 10.81
N ASP A 67 -10.06 15.70 11.95
CA ASP A 67 -10.70 16.60 12.92
C ASP A 67 -10.92 17.98 12.30
N THR A 68 -12.18 18.30 12.02
CA THR A 68 -12.60 19.69 11.79
C THR A 68 -12.96 20.25 13.15
N GLN A 69 -12.16 21.18 13.70
CA GLN A 69 -12.54 21.87 14.94
C GLN A 69 -13.76 22.77 14.67
N GLY A 70 -14.94 22.19 14.84
CA GLY A 70 -16.23 22.86 14.94
C GLY A 70 -16.84 22.51 16.29
N SER A 71 -16.86 23.49 17.19
CA SER A 71 -17.47 23.39 18.52
C SER A 71 -18.97 23.11 18.40
N HIS A 72 -19.43 21.88 18.65
CA HIS A 72 -20.73 21.59 19.28
C HIS A 72 -20.72 20.20 19.94
N SER A 73 -21.38 20.13 21.07
CA SER A 73 -21.29 19.12 22.13
C SER A 73 -21.97 17.77 21.85
N SER A 74 -21.36 16.74 22.44
CA SER A 74 -21.94 15.48 22.96
C SER A 74 -22.53 14.44 22.00
N SER A 75 -21.74 13.41 21.70
CA SER A 75 -22.08 12.01 22.01
C SER A 75 -20.83 11.14 21.96
N SER A 76 -20.52 10.50 23.08
CA SER A 76 -19.38 9.62 23.32
C SER A 76 -19.47 8.33 22.49
N SER A 77 -18.69 8.28 21.41
CA SER A 77 -18.08 7.05 20.93
C SER A 77 -16.60 7.35 20.76
N SER A 78 -15.77 6.81 21.65
CA SER A 78 -14.31 6.86 21.55
C SER A 78 -13.85 6.02 20.34
N SER A 79 -14.14 6.51 19.13
CA SER A 79 -13.36 6.16 17.96
C SER A 79 -12.00 6.80 18.20
N SER A 80 -11.00 6.00 18.55
CA SER A 80 -9.61 6.44 18.54
C SER A 80 -9.34 7.02 17.14
N SER A 81 -9.39 8.35 16.97
CA SER A 81 -9.05 9.04 15.73
C SER A 81 -7.63 8.63 15.38
N ARG A 82 -7.51 7.62 14.52
CA ARG A 82 -6.24 7.05 14.11
C ARG A 82 -5.57 8.10 13.25
N ARG A 83 -4.53 8.73 13.79
CA ARG A 83 -3.72 9.68 13.05
C ARG A 83 -3.10 8.95 11.85
N LEU A 84 -3.39 9.45 10.65
CA LEU A 84 -2.79 8.98 9.41
C LEU A 84 -1.27 9.12 9.50
N SER A 85 -0.57 8.09 9.07
CA SER A 85 0.88 8.18 8.98
C SER A 85 1.32 9.01 7.77
N VAL A 86 2.56 9.50 7.79
CA VAL A 86 3.13 10.22 6.64
C VAL A 86 3.19 9.34 5.39
N LEU A 87 3.47 8.04 5.54
CA LEU A 87 3.54 7.12 4.41
C LEU A 87 2.14 6.80 3.86
N GLU A 88 1.16 6.62 4.73
CA GLU A 88 -0.26 6.46 4.36
C GLU A 88 -0.76 7.70 3.61
N ALA A 89 -0.45 8.89 4.13
CA ALA A 89 -0.79 10.15 3.49
C ALA A 89 -0.10 10.29 2.12
N LYS A 90 1.21 9.99 2.01
CA LYS A 90 1.93 10.03 0.73
C LYS A 90 1.27 9.11 -0.31
N ARG A 91 0.97 7.86 0.07
CA ARG A 91 0.37 6.89 -0.85
C ARG A 91 -1.05 7.29 -1.25
N GLY A 92 -1.87 7.71 -0.29
CA GLY A 92 -3.24 8.14 -0.54
C GLY A 92 -3.33 9.41 -1.38
N LEU A 93 -2.46 10.39 -1.12
CA LEU A 93 -2.39 11.62 -1.92
C LEU A 93 -1.90 11.35 -3.34
N LEU A 94 -1.04 10.34 -3.55
CA LEU A 94 -0.70 9.86 -4.89
C LEU A 94 -1.92 9.29 -5.62
N ASP A 95 -2.72 8.43 -4.97
CA ASP A 95 -3.94 7.88 -5.58
C ASP A 95 -4.91 9.02 -5.98
N VAL A 96 -5.06 10.05 -5.13
CA VAL A 96 -5.88 11.23 -5.44
C VAL A 96 -5.30 12.06 -6.59
N ALA A 97 -3.98 12.28 -6.63
CA ALA A 97 -3.32 12.99 -7.73
C ALA A 97 -3.44 12.23 -9.06
N GLU A 98 -3.34 10.90 -9.04
CA GLU A 98 -3.55 10.04 -10.22
C GLU A 98 -4.99 10.15 -10.72
N ALA A 99 -5.97 10.16 -9.81
CA ALA A 99 -7.38 10.36 -10.16
C ALA A 99 -7.63 11.74 -10.80
N ILE A 100 -7.08 12.82 -10.22
CA ILE A 100 -7.20 14.18 -10.79
C ILE A 100 -6.51 14.26 -12.15
N SER A 101 -5.32 13.66 -12.29
CA SER A 101 -4.60 13.59 -13.56
C SER A 101 -5.42 12.86 -14.62
N PHE A 102 -6.05 11.72 -14.28
CA PHE A 102 -6.96 11.01 -15.17
C PHE A 102 -8.15 11.89 -15.58
N LEU A 103 -8.78 12.59 -14.64
CA LEU A 103 -9.88 13.52 -14.94
C LEU A 103 -9.45 14.61 -15.93
N HIS A 104 -8.32 15.27 -15.67
CA HIS A 104 -7.83 16.38 -16.50
C HIS A 104 -7.39 15.92 -17.89
N PHE A 105 -6.61 14.84 -18.01
CA PHE A 105 -5.98 14.45 -19.27
C PHE A 105 -6.78 13.44 -20.07
N ASN A 106 -7.39 12.44 -19.43
CA ASN A 106 -8.08 11.35 -20.11
C ASN A 106 -9.58 11.60 -20.25
N ALA A 107 -10.22 12.09 -19.18
CA ALA A 107 -11.66 12.32 -19.18
C ALA A 107 -12.07 13.72 -19.65
N GLN A 108 -11.12 14.66 -19.77
CA GLN A 108 -11.38 16.08 -20.07
C GLN A 108 -12.42 16.68 -19.10
N LEU A 109 -12.34 16.27 -17.83
CA LEU A 109 -13.23 16.70 -16.75
C LEU A 109 -12.43 17.45 -15.67
N LEU A 110 -13.06 18.47 -15.11
CA LEU A 110 -12.60 19.25 -13.96
C LEU A 110 -13.43 18.84 -12.75
N HIS A 111 -12.80 18.65 -11.58
CA HIS A 111 -13.49 18.11 -10.39
C HIS A 111 -14.26 19.18 -9.61
N LEU A 112 -13.61 20.31 -9.33
CA LEU A 112 -14.13 21.53 -8.69
C LEU A 112 -14.73 21.35 -7.28
N ASN A 113 -14.46 20.22 -6.63
CA ASN A 113 -14.95 19.88 -5.29
C ASN A 113 -13.94 19.03 -4.51
N ILE A 114 -12.64 19.29 -4.64
CA ILE A 114 -11.59 18.50 -3.96
C ILE A 114 -11.48 18.96 -2.50
N HIS A 115 -11.74 18.05 -1.55
CA HIS A 115 -11.65 18.26 -0.11
C HIS A 115 -11.59 16.90 0.63
N PRO A 116 -11.29 16.84 1.94
CA PRO A 116 -11.22 15.56 2.66
C PRO A 116 -12.50 14.74 2.58
N GLU A 117 -13.67 15.39 2.53
CA GLU A 117 -14.94 14.67 2.47
C GLU A 117 -15.29 14.12 1.09
N SER A 118 -14.62 14.60 0.03
CA SER A 118 -14.68 13.99 -1.31
C SER A 118 -13.74 12.80 -1.47
N VAL A 119 -12.90 12.49 -0.47
CA VAL A 119 -11.96 11.38 -0.52
C VAL A 119 -12.44 10.22 0.36
N PHE A 120 -12.52 9.05 -0.25
CA PHE A 120 -13.00 7.82 0.36
C PHE A 120 -11.89 6.79 0.41
N VAL A 121 -11.90 5.89 1.39
CA VAL A 121 -10.92 4.81 1.48
C VAL A 121 -11.62 3.48 1.28
N ASP A 122 -11.16 2.69 0.31
CA ASP A 122 -11.68 1.35 0.06
C ASP A 122 -11.15 0.32 1.08
N SER A 123 -11.70 -0.89 1.07
CA SER A 123 -11.26 -1.97 1.97
C SER A 123 -9.82 -2.44 1.72
N SER A 124 -9.23 -2.05 0.59
CA SER A 124 -7.82 -2.28 0.25
C SER A 124 -6.93 -1.08 0.57
N GLY A 125 -7.44 -0.07 1.27
CA GLY A 125 -6.70 1.12 1.71
C GLY A 125 -6.38 2.13 0.61
N ARG A 126 -6.90 1.95 -0.62
CA ARG A 126 -6.71 2.92 -1.70
C ARG A 126 -7.62 4.11 -1.51
N TRP A 127 -7.12 5.29 -1.83
CA TRP A 127 -7.90 6.52 -1.74
C TRP A 127 -8.62 6.76 -3.07
N LEU A 128 -9.93 6.98 -2.99
CA LEU A 128 -10.83 7.17 -4.11
C LEU A 128 -11.39 8.60 -4.07
N LEU A 129 -11.36 9.28 -5.21
CA LEU A 129 -11.95 10.61 -5.36
C LEU A 129 -13.41 10.47 -5.80
N GLY A 130 -14.34 10.94 -4.97
CA GLY A 130 -15.77 11.07 -5.26
C GLY A 130 -16.23 12.53 -5.24
N GLY A 131 -17.53 12.79 -5.21
CA GLY A 131 -18.05 14.16 -5.18
C GLY A 131 -18.10 14.87 -6.55
N LEU A 132 -18.24 14.09 -7.62
CA LEU A 132 -18.33 14.53 -9.02
C LEU A 132 -19.60 15.35 -9.37
N CYS A 133 -20.46 15.67 -8.40
CA CYS A 133 -21.68 16.46 -8.62
C CYS A 133 -21.39 17.90 -9.09
N PHE A 134 -20.17 18.39 -8.90
CA PHE A 134 -19.70 19.69 -9.39
C PHE A 134 -18.73 19.57 -10.57
N ALA A 135 -18.52 18.35 -11.09
CA ALA A 135 -17.57 18.11 -12.16
C ALA A 135 -18.06 18.71 -13.50
N ARG A 136 -17.12 19.18 -14.33
CA ARG A 136 -17.44 19.85 -15.60
C ARG A 136 -16.50 19.49 -16.72
N GLU A 137 -17.03 19.39 -17.92
CA GLU A 137 -16.24 19.16 -19.13
C GLU A 137 -15.37 20.38 -19.47
N GLN A 138 -14.12 20.13 -19.84
CA GLN A 138 -13.24 21.13 -20.43
C GLN A 138 -13.76 21.43 -21.84
N GLN A 139 -14.41 22.58 -22.03
CA GLN A 139 -14.86 22.99 -23.37
C GLN A 139 -13.65 23.18 -24.28
N SER A 140 -13.43 22.23 -25.17
CA SER A 140 -12.50 22.36 -26.28
C SER A 140 -13.10 23.33 -27.29
N GLY A 141 -12.36 24.40 -27.61
CA GLY A 141 -12.81 25.45 -28.52
C GLY A 141 -13.25 24.87 -29.86
N SER A 142 -14.57 24.79 -30.06
CA SER A 142 -15.21 24.69 -31.37
C SER A 142 -16.44 25.57 -31.29
N SER A 143 -16.26 26.82 -31.73
CA SER A 143 -17.30 27.81 -31.92
C SER A 143 -18.44 27.25 -32.78
N SER A 144 -19.56 26.93 -32.14
CA SER A 144 -20.86 27.07 -32.78
C SER A 144 -21.79 27.79 -31.80
N SER A 145 -21.95 29.07 -32.06
CA SER A 145 -22.93 29.95 -31.45
C SER A 145 -24.33 29.35 -31.54
N SER A 146 -24.92 29.01 -30.39
CA SER A 146 -26.37 29.09 -30.23
C SER A 146 -26.67 29.64 -28.84
N SER A 147 -26.80 30.97 -28.80
CA SER A 147 -27.44 31.69 -27.73
C SER A 147 -28.88 31.21 -27.59
N SER A 148 -29.19 30.55 -26.48
CA SER A 148 -30.56 30.49 -25.97
C SER A 148 -30.56 30.87 -24.49
N SER A 149 -30.78 32.16 -24.25
CA SER A 149 -31.27 32.67 -22.97
C SER A 149 -32.61 32.00 -22.67
N SER A 150 -32.63 31.09 -21.69
CA SER A 150 -33.87 30.66 -21.05
C SER A 150 -33.76 30.92 -19.55
N SER A 151 -34.33 32.07 -19.16
CA SER A 151 -34.85 32.29 -17.83
C SER A 151 -35.96 31.25 -17.58
N GLY A 152 -35.67 30.23 -16.77
CA GLY A 152 -36.63 29.19 -16.44
C GLY A 152 -36.21 28.43 -15.19
N SER A 153 -36.89 28.69 -14.09
CA SER A 153 -36.89 27.83 -12.91
C SER A 153 -37.39 26.44 -13.30
N GLY A 154 -36.48 25.48 -13.42
CA GLY A 154 -36.82 24.10 -13.73
C GLY A 154 -35.57 23.30 -14.06
N CYS A 155 -35.34 22.22 -13.30
CA CYS A 155 -34.37 21.18 -13.62
C CYS A 155 -34.67 20.64 -15.04
N GLY A 156 -33.90 21.11 -16.02
CA GLY A 156 -34.02 20.74 -17.42
C GLY A 156 -32.69 20.22 -17.92
N SER A 157 -32.68 18.96 -18.36
CA SER A 157 -31.58 18.28 -19.03
C SER A 157 -30.90 19.17 -20.09
N SER A 158 -29.67 19.61 -19.82
CA SER A 158 -28.81 20.17 -20.85
C SER A 158 -28.24 19.02 -21.68
N LYS A 159 -28.72 18.89 -22.92
CA LYS A 159 -28.05 18.13 -23.99
C LYS A 159 -26.74 18.84 -24.35
N ALA A 160 -25.68 18.58 -23.60
CA ALA A 160 -24.29 18.82 -24.01
C ALA A 160 -23.48 17.61 -23.54
N ALA A 161 -22.82 16.96 -24.51
CA ALA A 161 -21.88 15.85 -24.41
C ALA A 161 -21.87 14.97 -23.13
N GLY A 162 -22.31 13.72 -23.30
CA GLY A 162 -21.64 12.53 -22.74
C GLY A 162 -21.86 12.12 -21.28
N PHE A 163 -21.88 13.03 -20.30
CA PHE A 163 -21.90 12.64 -18.88
C PHE A 163 -22.78 13.55 -18.03
N ALA A 164 -24.07 13.20 -17.92
CA ALA A 164 -24.99 13.84 -17.00
C ALA A 164 -25.20 12.97 -15.74
N PHE A 165 -24.61 13.37 -14.61
CA PHE A 165 -24.88 12.76 -13.32
C PHE A 165 -26.20 13.32 -12.75
N SER A 166 -27.32 12.65 -13.01
CA SER A 166 -28.61 12.98 -12.40
C SER A 166 -28.80 12.21 -11.09
N TYR A 167 -29.05 12.91 -9.99
CA TYR A 167 -29.38 12.30 -8.70
C TYR A 167 -30.81 12.67 -8.30
N SER A 168 -31.62 11.67 -7.98
CA SER A 168 -32.94 11.87 -7.35
C SER A 168 -32.75 12.49 -5.96
N SER A 169 -33.40 13.62 -5.72
CA SER A 169 -33.36 14.37 -4.46
C SER A 169 -34.14 13.63 -3.35
N GLY A 170 -33.61 12.50 -2.92
CA GLY A 170 -34.18 11.68 -1.85
C GLY A 170 -33.08 11.11 -0.96
N SER A 171 -32.97 11.67 0.24
CA SER A 171 -32.44 11.04 1.47
C SER A 171 -30.95 11.03 1.84
N VAL A 172 -30.06 11.86 1.28
CA VAL A 172 -28.77 12.16 1.92
C VAL A 172 -28.51 13.66 1.79
N GLY A 173 -28.12 14.34 2.88
CA GLY A 173 -27.82 15.77 2.90
C GLY A 173 -26.64 16.12 2.00
N VAL A 174 -26.88 16.26 0.69
CA VAL A 174 -25.88 16.69 -0.29
C VAL A 174 -25.54 18.14 -0.01
N ALA A 175 -24.25 18.42 0.24
CA ALA A 175 -23.75 19.78 0.40
C ALA A 175 -24.20 20.64 -0.80
N LEU A 176 -24.85 21.76 -0.53
CA LEU A 176 -25.43 22.65 -1.55
C LEU A 176 -24.35 23.35 -2.40
N ALA A 177 -23.10 23.31 -1.95
CA ALA A 177 -21.89 23.87 -2.54
C ALA A 177 -20.64 23.10 -2.00
N PRO A 178 -19.51 23.11 -2.73
CA PRO A 178 -18.21 22.71 -2.17
C PRO A 178 -17.87 23.60 -0.95
N PRO A 179 -17.05 23.12 -0.01
CA PRO A 179 -16.64 23.93 1.15
C PRO A 179 -15.77 25.12 0.72
N LEU A 180 -16.07 26.32 1.25
CA LEU A 180 -15.35 27.55 0.87
C LEU A 180 -13.84 27.44 1.16
N ARG A 181 -13.45 26.81 2.28
CA ARG A 181 -12.06 26.68 2.72
C ARG A 181 -11.12 26.01 1.71
N TYR A 182 -11.61 25.12 0.85
CA TYR A 182 -10.80 24.48 -0.21
C TYR A 182 -11.00 25.13 -1.58
N THR A 183 -11.97 26.04 -1.71
CA THR A 183 -12.29 26.67 -2.98
C THR A 183 -11.21 27.70 -3.33
N ALA A 184 -10.71 27.63 -4.56
CA ALA A 184 -9.70 28.56 -5.06
C ALA A 184 -10.20 30.03 -5.07
N PRO A 185 -9.33 31.02 -4.84
CA PRO A 185 -9.73 32.42 -4.67
C PRO A 185 -10.46 33.02 -5.89
N GLU A 186 -10.11 32.57 -7.09
CA GLU A 186 -10.77 32.98 -8.34
C GLU A 186 -12.20 32.42 -8.49
N LEU A 187 -12.48 31.27 -7.87
CA LEU A 187 -13.82 30.67 -7.85
C LEU A 187 -14.64 31.14 -6.64
N ALA A 188 -13.98 31.57 -5.56
CA ALA A 188 -14.63 32.04 -4.34
C ALA A 188 -15.54 33.26 -4.60
N GLY A 189 -15.19 34.12 -5.57
CA GLY A 189 -16.04 35.26 -5.97
C GLY A 189 -17.40 34.87 -6.56
N PHE A 190 -17.57 33.62 -6.95
CA PHE A 190 -18.81 33.08 -7.53
C PHE A 190 -19.49 32.08 -6.59
N TYR A 191 -19.17 32.14 -5.29
CA TYR A 191 -19.71 31.26 -4.27
C TYR A 191 -21.11 31.71 -3.82
N PRO A 192 -22.10 30.80 -3.70
CA PRO A 192 -22.07 29.37 -3.99
C PRO A 192 -22.14 29.05 -5.50
N PRO A 193 -21.44 28.00 -5.99
CA PRO A 193 -21.05 27.86 -7.39
C PRO A 193 -22.12 27.38 -8.38
N ARG A 194 -23.40 27.40 -8.01
CA ARG A 194 -24.47 26.67 -8.74
C ARG A 194 -24.63 27.01 -10.22
N ALA A 195 -24.37 28.25 -10.65
CA ALA A 195 -24.48 28.65 -12.05
C ALA A 195 -23.41 29.68 -12.48
N ALA A 196 -23.03 30.61 -11.59
CA ALA A 196 -22.06 31.65 -11.89
C ALA A 196 -20.61 31.13 -11.95
N ALA A 197 -20.22 30.23 -11.04
CA ALA A 197 -18.90 29.59 -11.09
C ALA A 197 -18.77 28.65 -12.28
N ALA A 198 -19.89 28.06 -12.74
CA ALA A 198 -19.94 27.31 -13.98
C ALA A 198 -19.72 28.24 -15.21
N ALA A 199 -20.31 29.43 -15.26
CA ALA A 199 -19.97 30.39 -16.31
C ALA A 199 -18.50 30.84 -16.26
N ALA A 200 -17.96 31.06 -15.06
CA ALA A 200 -16.57 31.49 -14.85
C ALA A 200 -15.54 30.40 -15.20
N ALA A 201 -15.78 29.15 -14.81
CA ALA A 201 -14.92 28.02 -15.15
C ALA A 201 -14.96 27.67 -16.65
N ALA A 202 -16.06 27.99 -17.34
CA ALA A 202 -16.17 27.84 -18.79
C ALA A 202 -15.41 28.96 -19.56
N ALA A 203 -15.13 30.10 -18.91
CA ALA A 203 -14.43 31.22 -19.54
C ALA A 203 -12.92 30.97 -19.71
N ASP A 204 -12.30 30.22 -18.78
CA ASP A 204 -10.89 29.80 -18.87
C ASP A 204 -10.71 28.39 -18.27
N PRO A 205 -10.68 27.33 -19.09
CA PRO A 205 -10.53 25.96 -18.60
C PRO A 205 -9.17 25.72 -17.92
N ALA A 206 -8.14 26.49 -18.27
CA ALA A 206 -6.84 26.38 -17.62
C ALA A 206 -6.86 26.94 -16.19
N ALA A 207 -7.59 28.04 -15.95
CA ALA A 207 -7.80 28.57 -14.61
C ALA A 207 -8.62 27.60 -13.74
N ALA A 208 -9.61 26.92 -14.32
CA ALA A 208 -10.41 25.94 -13.60
C ALA A 208 -9.63 24.65 -13.27
N ALA A 209 -8.75 24.18 -14.16
CA ALA A 209 -7.80 23.10 -13.84
C ALA A 209 -6.82 23.52 -12.72
N ALA A 210 -6.38 24.78 -12.74
CA ALA A 210 -5.54 25.35 -11.69
C ALA A 210 -6.30 25.48 -10.34
N ALA A 211 -7.63 25.60 -10.34
CA ALA A 211 -8.44 25.59 -9.13
C ALA A 211 -8.48 24.21 -8.46
N ASP A 212 -8.52 23.13 -9.24
CA ASP A 212 -8.39 21.76 -8.71
C ASP A 212 -7.01 21.56 -8.06
N VAL A 213 -5.95 22.05 -8.70
CA VAL A 213 -4.59 21.98 -8.14
C VAL A 213 -4.46 22.77 -6.84
N PHE A 214 -5.08 23.94 -6.73
CA PHE A 214 -5.11 24.72 -5.49
C PHE A 214 -5.78 23.94 -4.35
N SER A 215 -6.97 23.39 -4.64
CA SER A 215 -7.75 22.59 -3.69
C SER A 215 -6.98 21.35 -3.24
N PHE A 216 -6.33 20.65 -4.17
CA PHE A 216 -5.44 19.52 -3.88
C PHE A 216 -4.21 19.93 -3.07
N SER A 217 -3.60 21.08 -3.35
CA SER A 217 -2.43 21.57 -2.60
C SER A 217 -2.79 21.88 -1.15
N LEU A 218 -3.99 22.42 -0.89
CA LEU A 218 -4.52 22.60 0.47
C LEU A 218 -4.74 21.26 1.17
N LEU A 219 -5.34 20.29 0.47
CA LEU A 219 -5.53 18.93 0.99
C LEU A 219 -4.20 18.28 1.36
N VAL A 220 -3.18 18.38 0.51
CA VAL A 220 -1.82 17.88 0.80
C VAL A 220 -1.23 18.55 2.04
N ALA A 221 -1.30 19.89 2.11
CA ALA A 221 -0.78 20.63 3.26
C ALA A 221 -1.45 20.20 4.57
N GLU A 222 -2.77 20.01 4.56
CA GLU A 222 -3.53 19.57 5.72
C GLU A 222 -3.24 18.12 6.13
N CYS A 223 -3.19 17.19 5.16
CA CYS A 223 -2.83 15.80 5.43
C CYS A 223 -1.43 15.66 6.03
N LEU A 224 -0.53 16.60 5.74
CA LEU A 224 0.82 16.68 6.29
C LEU A 224 0.90 17.51 7.58
N GLY A 225 -0.23 18.04 8.06
CA GLY A 225 -0.36 18.72 9.35
C GLY A 225 -0.04 20.21 9.35
N ALA A 226 -0.12 20.90 8.20
CA ALA A 226 0.08 22.34 8.14
C ALA A 226 -0.96 23.09 9.01
N ALA A 227 -0.46 24.03 9.81
CA ALA A 227 -1.24 25.01 10.56
C ALA A 227 -1.43 26.29 9.73
N ASN A 228 -2.34 27.17 10.19
CA ASN A 228 -2.69 28.44 9.54
C ASN A 228 -3.33 28.29 8.15
N LEU A 229 -3.98 27.17 7.88
CA LEU A 229 -4.81 26.98 6.71
C LEU A 229 -6.08 27.86 6.78
N PRO A 230 -6.65 28.27 5.64
CA PRO A 230 -7.82 29.14 5.61
C PRO A 230 -8.99 28.46 6.34
N ASN A 231 -9.59 29.21 7.27
CA ASN A 231 -10.72 28.76 8.08
C ASN A 231 -11.78 29.86 8.13
N SER A 232 -12.21 30.29 6.94
CA SER A 232 -13.30 31.25 6.79
C SER A 232 -14.64 30.53 6.89
N ARG A 233 -15.62 31.18 7.54
CA ARG A 233 -17.01 30.71 7.56
C ARG A 233 -17.60 30.78 6.15
N ASP A 234 -18.46 29.83 5.82
CA ASP A 234 -19.18 29.84 4.54
C ASP A 234 -20.00 31.15 4.42
N GLY A 235 -19.58 32.03 3.51
CA GLY A 235 -20.19 33.35 3.27
C GLY A 235 -19.24 34.55 3.37
N ASP A 236 -18.07 34.42 4.01
CA ASP A 236 -17.07 35.50 4.10
C ASP A 236 -16.02 35.36 2.99
N VAL A 237 -16.43 35.67 1.76
CA VAL A 237 -15.63 35.48 0.54
C VAL A 237 -14.41 36.39 0.53
N GLU A 238 -14.56 37.64 0.99
CA GLU A 238 -13.48 38.62 1.05
C GLU A 238 -12.41 38.22 2.07
N ALA A 239 -12.79 37.77 3.27
CA ALA A 239 -11.83 37.26 4.25
C ALA A 239 -11.12 36.00 3.73
N HIS A 240 -11.84 35.10 3.07
CA HIS A 240 -11.24 33.90 2.47
C HIS A 240 -10.18 34.25 1.42
N LYS A 241 -10.48 35.19 0.51
CA LYS A 241 -9.52 35.67 -0.49
C LYS A 241 -8.28 36.30 0.15
N GLN A 242 -8.45 37.07 1.22
CA GLN A 242 -7.34 37.65 1.97
C GLN A 242 -6.49 36.57 2.65
N GLN A 243 -7.12 35.55 3.23
CA GLN A 243 -6.42 34.40 3.81
C GLN A 243 -5.64 33.64 2.73
N CYS A 244 -6.24 33.35 1.57
CA CYS A 244 -5.56 32.72 0.44
C CYS A 244 -4.33 33.51 -0.03
N ALA A 245 -4.42 34.85 -0.07
CA ALA A 245 -3.30 35.71 -0.44
C ALA A 245 -2.12 35.63 0.53
N GLN A 246 -2.36 35.27 1.80
CA GLN A 246 -1.34 35.13 2.83
C GLN A 246 -0.71 33.73 2.89
N LEU A 247 -1.25 32.74 2.16
CA LEU A 247 -0.74 31.35 2.18
C LEU A 247 0.54 31.16 1.37
N SER A 248 0.76 31.96 0.32
CA SER A 248 1.94 31.88 -0.53
C SER A 248 2.98 32.94 -0.14
N PRO A 249 4.24 32.58 0.19
CA PRO A 249 4.80 31.23 0.20
C PRO A 249 4.51 30.45 1.50
N LEU A 250 4.20 29.17 1.35
CA LEU A 250 4.03 28.25 2.49
C LEU A 250 5.40 28.00 3.13
N ARG A 251 5.54 28.33 4.41
CA ARG A 251 6.81 28.17 5.15
C ARG A 251 6.87 26.84 5.90
N ALA A 252 8.07 26.30 6.08
CA ALA A 252 8.31 25.11 6.91
C ALA A 252 7.83 25.27 8.36
N SER A 253 7.80 26.50 8.89
CA SER A 253 7.26 26.84 10.21
C SER A 253 5.77 26.59 10.35
N SER A 254 5.04 26.42 9.24
CA SER A 254 3.61 26.10 9.24
C SER A 254 3.38 24.63 9.61
N PHE A 255 4.39 23.77 9.53
CA PHE A 255 4.30 22.36 9.88
C PHE A 255 4.74 22.11 11.33
N PRO A 256 4.24 21.04 11.98
CA PRO A 256 4.55 20.73 13.36
C PRO A 256 6.05 20.53 13.60
N PRO A 257 6.53 20.80 14.84
CA PRO A 257 7.92 20.58 15.18
C PRO A 257 8.32 19.10 15.05
N GLY A 258 9.50 18.84 14.47
CA GLY A 258 9.95 17.48 14.14
C GLY A 258 9.33 16.90 12.85
N SER A 259 8.68 17.73 12.03
CA SER A 259 8.28 17.34 10.68
C SER A 259 9.47 17.35 9.72
N LEU A 260 9.39 16.53 8.66
CA LEU A 260 10.39 16.48 7.59
C LEU A 260 10.66 17.86 6.96
N PHE A 261 9.65 18.75 6.97
CA PHE A 261 9.78 20.12 6.46
C PHE A 261 10.62 21.03 7.35
N GLN A 262 10.48 20.92 8.68
CA GLN A 262 11.34 21.67 9.62
C GLN A 262 12.77 21.11 9.65
N GLU A 263 12.92 19.79 9.57
CA GLU A 263 14.23 19.16 9.48
C GLU A 263 14.96 19.57 8.20
N ALA A 264 14.24 19.66 7.08
CA ALA A 264 14.78 20.18 5.82
C ALA A 264 15.21 21.65 5.92
N ALA A 265 14.39 22.50 6.54
CA ALA A 265 14.74 23.90 6.75
C ALA A 265 15.96 24.07 7.67
N ALA A 266 16.06 23.25 8.72
CA ALA A 266 17.21 23.25 9.63
C ALA A 266 18.48 22.72 8.95
N ALA A 267 18.38 21.67 8.12
CA ALA A 267 19.49 21.10 7.37
C ALA A 267 20.04 22.08 6.32
N GLY A 268 19.20 22.91 5.71
CA GLY A 268 19.65 23.96 4.79
C GLY A 268 20.36 25.15 5.46
N ALA A 269 20.17 25.34 6.78
CA ALA A 269 20.82 26.41 7.54
C ALA A 269 22.20 26.01 8.11
N GLY A 270 22.49 24.71 8.19
CA GLY A 270 23.83 24.17 8.48
C GLY A 270 24.59 23.92 7.17
N GLY A 271 25.84 24.40 7.07
CA GLY A 271 26.63 24.30 5.84
C GLY A 271 26.79 22.87 5.26
N PRO A 272 27.29 22.74 4.02
CA PRO A 272 27.15 21.57 3.12
C PRO A 272 27.86 20.27 3.53
N ALA A 273 28.32 20.13 4.78
CA ALA A 273 29.27 19.06 5.18
C ALA A 273 28.69 17.95 6.08
N ALA A 274 27.42 17.97 6.49
CA ALA A 274 26.98 17.14 7.63
C ALA A 274 26.04 15.94 7.36
N ALA A 275 25.54 15.66 6.14
CA ALA A 275 24.62 14.52 5.99
C ALA A 275 24.61 13.89 4.58
N ALA A 276 25.60 13.05 4.27
CA ALA A 276 25.44 12.06 3.20
C ALA A 276 24.68 10.85 3.77
N GLY A 277 23.37 10.80 3.56
CA GLY A 277 22.54 9.70 4.04
C GLY A 277 21.06 9.79 3.60
N PRO A 278 20.27 8.72 3.80
CA PRO A 278 18.87 8.65 3.38
C PRO A 278 17.97 9.73 4.00
N ALA A 279 18.31 10.20 5.22
CA ALA A 279 17.59 11.30 5.87
C ALA A 279 17.75 12.64 5.15
N ALA A 280 18.93 12.92 4.57
CA ALA A 280 19.18 14.16 3.83
C ALA A 280 18.45 14.18 2.48
N ALA A 281 18.37 13.02 1.81
CA ALA A 281 17.59 12.89 0.58
C ALA A 281 16.08 13.12 0.85
N ALA A 282 15.56 12.61 1.96
CA ALA A 282 14.18 12.84 2.39
C ALA A 282 13.91 14.32 2.72
N ALA A 283 14.87 15.00 3.36
CA ALA A 283 14.81 16.42 3.66
C ALA A 283 14.83 17.28 2.37
N ALA A 284 15.72 16.99 1.42
CA ALA A 284 15.75 17.68 0.13
C ALA A 284 14.42 17.53 -0.63
N ALA A 285 13.88 16.31 -0.68
CA ALA A 285 12.57 16.03 -1.29
C ALA A 285 11.42 16.79 -0.60
N ALA A 286 11.47 16.94 0.73
CA ALA A 286 10.49 17.75 1.47
C ALA A 286 10.60 19.25 1.13
N GLY A 287 11.82 19.76 0.91
CA GLY A 287 12.06 21.12 0.41
C GLY A 287 11.45 21.35 -0.99
N GLU A 288 11.69 20.42 -1.92
CA GLU A 288 11.09 20.46 -3.27
C GLU A 288 9.56 20.46 -3.23
N LEU A 289 8.96 19.65 -2.33
CA LEU A 289 7.51 19.64 -2.14
C LEU A 289 7.02 20.97 -1.56
N LEU A 290 7.74 21.59 -0.62
CA LEU A 290 7.34 22.86 -0.04
C LEU A 290 7.29 23.96 -1.11
N GLU A 291 8.27 24.01 -2.00
CA GLU A 291 8.26 24.93 -3.14
C GLU A 291 7.08 24.63 -4.08
N LEU A 292 6.84 23.36 -4.39
CA LEU A 292 5.72 22.95 -5.24
C LEU A 292 4.36 23.35 -4.64
N LEU A 293 4.17 23.14 -3.33
CA LEU A 293 2.98 23.55 -2.59
C LEU A 293 2.83 25.06 -2.56
N SER A 294 3.93 25.80 -2.36
CA SER A 294 3.89 27.27 -2.36
C SER A 294 3.40 27.85 -3.69
N ARG A 295 3.78 27.23 -4.81
CA ARG A 295 3.31 27.57 -6.15
C ARG A 295 1.87 27.12 -6.40
N GLY A 296 1.50 25.93 -5.93
CA GLY A 296 0.12 25.40 -6.01
C GLY A 296 -0.89 26.24 -5.21
N LEU A 297 -0.46 26.84 -4.10
CA LEU A 297 -1.28 27.71 -3.24
C LEU A 297 -1.23 29.19 -3.64
N SER A 298 -0.65 29.53 -4.80
CA SER A 298 -0.61 30.91 -5.28
C SER A 298 -2.01 31.45 -5.61
N SER A 299 -2.21 32.75 -5.38
CA SER A 299 -3.46 33.43 -5.73
C SER A 299 -3.66 33.55 -7.25
N ASN A 300 -2.58 33.53 -8.02
CA ASN A 300 -2.61 33.62 -9.48
C ASN A 300 -2.73 32.23 -10.12
N PRO A 301 -3.81 31.92 -10.88
CA PRO A 301 -4.00 30.60 -11.48
C PRO A 301 -2.87 30.18 -12.43
N LYS A 302 -2.24 31.14 -13.11
CA LYS A 302 -1.17 30.89 -14.11
C LYS A 302 0.16 30.44 -13.50
N GLU A 303 0.41 30.73 -12.22
CA GLU A 303 1.64 30.35 -11.53
C GLU A 303 1.59 28.92 -11.00
N ARG A 304 0.39 28.35 -10.90
CA ARG A 304 0.15 27.01 -10.35
C ARG A 304 0.68 25.94 -11.32
N PRO A 305 1.42 24.94 -10.81
CA PRO A 305 1.91 23.83 -11.62
C PRO A 305 0.75 22.91 -12.05
N PRO A 306 0.89 22.14 -13.13
CA PRO A 306 -0.06 21.07 -13.44
C PRO A 306 0.03 19.94 -12.40
N ILE A 307 -1.06 19.18 -12.22
CA ILE A 307 -1.10 18.05 -11.27
C ILE A 307 -0.01 16.99 -11.53
N SER A 308 0.42 16.85 -12.79
CA SER A 308 1.50 15.94 -13.18
C SER A 308 2.85 16.27 -12.52
N ALA A 309 3.05 17.49 -12.02
CA ALA A 309 4.23 17.84 -11.24
C ALA A 309 4.25 17.16 -9.87
N PHE A 310 3.09 16.98 -9.23
CA PHE A 310 2.98 16.26 -7.95
C PHE A 310 3.28 14.77 -8.11
N LEU A 311 2.82 14.17 -9.22
CA LEU A 311 3.07 12.76 -9.53
C LEU A 311 4.55 12.44 -9.76
N LYS A 312 5.35 13.42 -10.17
CA LYS A 312 6.80 13.26 -10.44
C LYS A 312 7.67 13.66 -9.25
N ASN A 313 7.09 14.18 -8.17
CA ASN A 313 7.85 14.75 -7.07
C ASN A 313 8.49 13.64 -6.21
N SER A 314 9.77 13.83 -5.89
CA SER A 314 10.62 12.89 -5.15
C SER A 314 10.06 12.54 -3.77
N PHE A 315 9.32 13.46 -3.13
CA PHE A 315 8.71 13.24 -1.81
C PHE A 315 7.67 12.12 -1.85
N PHE A 316 6.85 12.11 -2.91
CA PHE A 316 5.81 11.11 -3.11
C PHE A 316 6.36 9.83 -3.72
N LEU A 317 7.33 9.93 -4.64
CA LEU A 317 7.95 8.79 -5.30
C LEU A 317 9.15 8.21 -4.53
N CYS A 318 9.09 8.19 -3.19
CA CYS A 318 10.15 7.60 -2.37
C CYS A 318 10.19 6.07 -2.50
N LEU A 319 11.24 5.45 -1.97
CA LEU A 319 11.48 4.00 -2.12
C LEU A 319 10.30 3.18 -1.57
N GLU A 320 9.74 3.61 -0.45
CA GLU A 320 8.65 2.94 0.26
C GLU A 320 7.36 2.94 -0.57
N THR A 321 6.97 4.09 -1.13
CA THR A 321 5.75 4.20 -1.93
C THR A 321 5.86 3.42 -3.24
N ARG A 322 7.04 3.40 -3.87
CA ARG A 322 7.31 2.55 -5.05
C ARG A 322 7.23 1.06 -4.70
N ALA A 323 7.76 0.65 -3.55
CA ALA A 323 7.66 -0.74 -3.11
C ALA A 323 6.20 -1.14 -2.82
N LEU A 324 5.41 -0.27 -2.20
CA LEU A 324 3.97 -0.51 -1.98
C LEU A 324 3.19 -0.55 -3.29
N GLN A 325 3.55 0.29 -4.27
CA GLN A 325 2.95 0.25 -5.61
C GLN A 325 3.27 -1.06 -6.34
N PHE A 326 4.52 -1.52 -6.27
CA PHE A 326 4.92 -2.81 -6.82
C PHE A 326 4.17 -3.97 -6.16
N LEU A 327 4.00 -3.94 -4.83
CA LEU A 327 3.22 -4.92 -4.08
C LEU A 327 1.75 -4.94 -4.52
N SER A 328 1.16 -3.78 -4.78
CA SER A 328 -0.24 -3.68 -5.21
C SER A 328 -0.47 -4.34 -6.57
N CYS A 329 0.52 -4.29 -7.47
CA CYS A 329 0.50 -4.94 -8.78
C CYS A 329 1.25 -6.29 -8.80
N LEU A 330 1.58 -6.88 -7.64
CA LEU A 330 2.50 -8.03 -7.56
C LEU A 330 2.06 -9.18 -8.46
N GLN A 331 0.77 -9.49 -8.50
CA GLN A 331 0.22 -10.61 -9.29
C GLN A 331 0.25 -10.39 -10.80
N GLU A 332 0.34 -9.13 -11.25
CA GLU A 332 0.39 -8.76 -12.67
C GLU A 332 1.83 -8.80 -13.21
N LYS A 333 2.84 -8.88 -12.34
CA LYS A 333 4.26 -8.90 -12.72
C LYS A 333 4.71 -10.28 -13.14
N GLU A 334 5.77 -10.31 -13.94
CA GLU A 334 6.44 -11.54 -14.33
C GLU A 334 7.08 -12.24 -13.13
N GLN A 335 7.16 -13.57 -13.18
CA GLN A 335 7.65 -14.39 -12.07
C GLN A 335 9.09 -14.03 -11.65
N GLN A 336 9.98 -13.71 -12.60
CA GLN A 336 11.35 -13.29 -12.31
C GLN A 336 11.39 -11.97 -11.53
N GLN A 337 10.57 -11.00 -11.92
CA GLN A 337 10.46 -9.71 -11.24
C GLN A 337 9.86 -9.89 -9.83
N GLN A 338 8.86 -10.77 -9.67
CA GLN A 338 8.30 -11.12 -8.37
C GLN A 338 9.37 -11.71 -7.45
N GLN A 339 10.16 -12.67 -7.93
CA GLN A 339 11.22 -13.31 -7.14
C GLN A 339 12.29 -12.31 -6.70
N GLN A 340 12.80 -11.49 -7.63
CA GLN A 340 13.80 -10.47 -7.33
C GLN A 340 13.30 -9.45 -6.31
N PHE A 341 12.06 -8.98 -6.48
CA PHE A 341 11.46 -8.03 -5.54
C PHE A 341 11.24 -8.64 -4.15
N LEU A 342 10.66 -9.85 -4.07
CA LEU A 342 10.37 -10.51 -2.79
C LEU A 342 11.66 -10.86 -2.01
N ALA A 343 12.75 -11.16 -2.72
CA ALA A 343 14.06 -11.36 -2.12
C ALA A 343 14.60 -10.08 -1.44
N GLY A 344 14.40 -8.91 -2.06
CA GLY A 344 14.80 -7.62 -1.48
C GLY A 344 13.81 -7.05 -0.46
N LEU A 345 12.53 -7.46 -0.51
CA LEU A 345 11.47 -6.91 0.32
C LEU A 345 11.71 -7.11 1.81
N LEU A 346 12.25 -8.26 2.23
CA LEU A 346 12.47 -8.55 3.65
C LEU A 346 13.45 -7.54 4.27
N GLN A 347 14.53 -7.26 3.55
CA GLN A 347 15.52 -6.28 3.96
C GLN A 347 14.92 -4.87 4.03
N LEU A 348 14.08 -4.52 3.05
CA LEU A 348 13.38 -3.23 3.05
C LEU A 348 12.43 -3.09 4.25
N LEU A 349 11.65 -4.13 4.55
CA LEU A 349 10.74 -4.16 5.70
C LEU A 349 11.50 -4.08 7.05
N GLN A 350 12.69 -4.67 7.12
CA GLN A 350 13.55 -4.61 8.31
C GLN A 350 14.19 -3.24 8.51
N GLN A 351 14.65 -2.60 7.42
CA GLN A 351 15.37 -1.33 7.48
C GLN A 351 14.43 -0.12 7.62
N GLN A 352 13.27 -0.14 6.96
CA GLN A 352 12.39 1.03 6.88
C GLN A 352 11.27 0.98 7.92
N GLN A 353 11.42 1.77 8.99
CA GLN A 353 10.44 1.85 10.07
C GLN A 353 9.06 2.36 9.60
N GLN A 354 9.02 3.18 8.54
CA GLN A 354 7.75 3.68 7.98
C GLN A 354 6.87 2.55 7.42
N LEU A 355 7.46 1.48 6.87
CA LEU A 355 6.73 0.32 6.36
C LEU A 355 6.17 -0.57 7.49
N GLN A 356 6.75 -0.48 8.69
CA GLN A 356 6.36 -1.31 9.85
C GLN A 356 5.09 -0.79 10.55
N GLN A 357 4.44 0.23 10.01
CA GLN A 357 3.22 0.80 10.57
C GLN A 357 2.05 -0.17 10.43
N PRO A 358 1.14 -0.22 11.43
CA PRO A 358 0.19 -1.31 11.53
C PRO A 358 -0.86 -1.33 10.41
N GLN A 359 -1.30 -0.18 9.87
CA GLN A 359 -2.24 -0.21 8.74
C GLN A 359 -1.53 -0.50 7.42
N ILE A 360 -0.35 0.11 7.17
CA ILE A 360 0.49 -0.22 6.01
C ILE A 360 0.75 -1.72 5.93
N LEU A 361 1.18 -2.34 7.05
CA LEU A 361 1.44 -3.77 7.11
C LEU A 361 0.18 -4.60 6.84
N LYS A 362 -0.97 -4.24 7.43
CA LYS A 362 -2.22 -5.00 7.25
C LYS A 362 -2.73 -4.92 5.82
N VAL A 363 -2.75 -3.72 5.26
CA VAL A 363 -3.51 -3.41 4.06
C VAL A 363 -2.64 -3.45 2.80
N HIS A 364 -1.47 -2.83 2.81
CA HIS A 364 -0.62 -2.73 1.62
C HIS A 364 0.46 -3.81 1.53
N VAL A 365 0.82 -4.46 2.64
CA VAL A 365 1.86 -5.50 2.66
C VAL A 365 1.26 -6.89 2.76
N LEU A 366 0.54 -7.19 3.85
CA LEU A 366 0.05 -8.54 4.12
C LEU A 366 -1.01 -8.99 3.14
N GLN A 367 -1.99 -8.14 2.78
CA GLN A 367 -3.03 -8.55 1.83
C GLN A 367 -2.45 -9.03 0.48
N PRO A 368 -1.59 -8.27 -0.22
CA PRO A 368 -0.99 -8.75 -1.46
C PRO A 368 -0.13 -10.01 -1.30
N LEU A 369 0.64 -10.11 -0.21
CA LEU A 369 1.48 -11.28 0.08
C LEU A 369 0.65 -12.54 0.36
N LEU A 370 -0.41 -12.41 1.15
CA LEU A 370 -1.34 -13.50 1.45
C LEU A 370 -2.07 -13.96 0.20
N ALA A 371 -2.48 -13.03 -0.67
CA ALA A 371 -3.09 -13.36 -1.95
C ALA A 371 -2.13 -14.12 -2.89
N ALA A 372 -0.81 -13.93 -2.74
CA ALA A 372 0.22 -14.62 -3.51
C ALA A 372 0.59 -16.02 -2.98
N LEU A 373 0.07 -16.46 -1.82
CA LEU A 373 0.31 -17.80 -1.27
C LEU A 373 -0.15 -18.95 -2.18
N LYS A 374 -1.05 -18.67 -3.13
CA LYS A 374 -1.51 -19.63 -4.15
C LYS A 374 -0.41 -20.08 -5.13
N TYR A 375 0.76 -19.43 -5.14
CA TYR A 375 1.86 -19.73 -6.06
C TYR A 375 3.01 -20.47 -5.37
N PRO A 376 3.14 -21.81 -5.56
CA PRO A 376 4.13 -22.62 -4.85
C PRO A 376 5.58 -22.18 -5.08
N ALA A 377 5.88 -21.68 -6.28
CA ALA A 377 7.21 -21.20 -6.67
C ALA A 377 7.73 -20.04 -5.80
N LEU A 378 6.82 -19.21 -5.29
CA LEU A 378 7.15 -17.99 -4.53
C LEU A 378 7.17 -18.20 -3.02
N LEU A 379 6.64 -19.33 -2.52
CA LEU A 379 6.48 -19.60 -1.09
C LEU A 379 7.76 -19.40 -0.26
N PRO A 380 8.97 -19.86 -0.69
CA PRO A 380 10.19 -19.65 0.08
C PRO A 380 10.51 -18.18 0.34
N LEU A 381 10.12 -17.28 -0.59
CA LEU A 381 10.36 -15.84 -0.49
C LEU A 381 9.17 -15.10 0.16
N LEU A 382 7.95 -15.61 0.04
CA LEU A 382 6.76 -15.01 0.65
C LEU A 382 6.71 -15.22 2.17
N LEU A 383 7.01 -16.44 2.64
CA LEU A 383 6.86 -16.80 4.05
C LEU A 383 7.69 -15.90 4.99
N PRO A 384 8.99 -15.63 4.75
CA PRO A 384 9.78 -14.74 5.61
C PRO A 384 9.16 -13.34 5.72
N ASN A 385 8.66 -12.80 4.61
CA ASN A 385 8.03 -11.47 4.56
C ASN A 385 6.71 -11.45 5.36
N ILE A 386 5.88 -12.48 5.21
CA ILE A 386 4.60 -12.60 5.94
C ILE A 386 4.85 -12.73 7.44
N PHE A 387 5.76 -13.60 7.86
CA PHE A 387 6.05 -13.80 9.28
C PHE A 387 6.73 -12.59 9.92
N PHE A 388 7.61 -11.90 9.19
CA PHE A 388 8.16 -10.63 9.66
C PHE A 388 7.05 -9.60 9.92
N ALA A 389 6.15 -9.40 8.94
CA ALA A 389 5.03 -8.48 9.09
C ALA A 389 4.07 -8.89 10.24
N ALA A 390 3.78 -10.19 10.38
CA ALA A 390 2.95 -10.71 11.47
C ALA A 390 3.58 -10.45 12.85
N LYS A 391 4.89 -10.69 13.00
CA LYS A 391 5.66 -10.41 14.23
C LYS A 391 5.71 -8.92 14.55
N ALA A 392 5.86 -8.07 13.54
CA ALA A 392 5.88 -6.62 13.71
C ALA A 392 4.51 -6.07 14.19
N LEU A 393 3.40 -6.65 13.71
CA LEU A 393 2.05 -6.25 14.11
C LEU A 393 1.70 -6.57 15.57
N LYS A 394 2.20 -7.69 16.11
CA LYS A 394 1.87 -8.19 17.47
C LYS A 394 0.36 -8.30 17.78
N ASP A 395 -0.48 -8.40 16.75
CA ASP A 395 -1.94 -8.45 16.87
C ASP A 395 -2.44 -9.89 16.73
N LYS A 396 -2.60 -10.58 17.86
CA LYS A 396 -3.06 -11.98 17.90
C LYS A 396 -4.44 -12.19 17.28
N LYS A 397 -5.35 -11.20 17.43
CA LYS A 397 -6.73 -11.30 16.89
C LYS A 397 -6.71 -11.23 15.36
N TYR A 398 -5.96 -10.29 14.81
CA TYR A 398 -5.79 -10.17 13.36
C TYR A 398 -5.08 -11.40 12.79
N PHE A 399 -4.05 -11.91 13.48
CA PHE A 399 -3.34 -13.12 13.06
C PHE A 399 -4.30 -14.32 12.94
N ALA A 400 -5.10 -14.59 13.98
CA ALA A 400 -6.04 -15.71 13.99
C ALA A 400 -7.17 -15.57 12.94
N ALA A 401 -7.65 -14.35 12.69
CA ALA A 401 -8.78 -14.11 11.79
C ALA A 401 -8.38 -14.02 10.31
N ALA A 402 -7.25 -13.37 9.99
CA ALA A 402 -6.90 -13.03 8.61
C ALA A 402 -5.69 -13.82 8.06
N ILE A 403 -4.71 -14.15 8.90
CA ILE A 403 -3.45 -14.77 8.46
C ILE A 403 -3.53 -16.30 8.59
N TRP A 404 -3.92 -16.80 9.76
CA TRP A 404 -3.94 -18.23 10.07
C TRP A 404 -4.77 -19.09 9.10
N PRO A 405 -6.00 -18.70 8.71
CA PRO A 405 -6.82 -19.51 7.81
C PRO A 405 -6.19 -19.71 6.43
N LEU A 406 -5.36 -18.77 5.99
CA LEU A 406 -4.66 -18.82 4.70
C LEU A 406 -3.33 -19.60 4.78
N LEU A 407 -2.73 -19.70 5.96
CA LEU A 407 -1.52 -20.50 6.18
C LEU A 407 -1.84 -21.98 6.41
N LEU A 408 -3.01 -22.30 6.98
CA LEU A 408 -3.40 -23.68 7.32
C LEU A 408 -3.29 -24.66 6.13
N PRO A 409 -3.74 -24.34 4.90
CA PRO A 409 -3.59 -25.23 3.76
C PRO A 409 -2.13 -25.64 3.48
N LEU A 410 -1.17 -24.74 3.77
CA LEU A 410 0.26 -25.00 3.55
C LEU A 410 0.80 -26.09 4.48
N LEU A 411 0.23 -26.28 5.68
CA LEU A 411 0.64 -27.35 6.59
C LEU A 411 0.22 -28.74 6.07
N THR A 412 -0.89 -28.79 5.33
CA THR A 412 -1.49 -30.05 4.85
C THR A 412 -1.09 -30.43 3.43
N ALA A 413 -0.64 -29.47 2.63
CA ALA A 413 -0.35 -29.67 1.21
C ALA A 413 0.76 -30.71 0.97
N LYS A 414 0.69 -31.38 -0.19
CA LYS A 414 1.62 -32.44 -0.60
C LYS A 414 2.74 -31.94 -1.51
N GLU A 415 2.49 -30.89 -2.27
CA GLU A 415 3.41 -30.37 -3.30
C GLU A 415 3.95 -28.99 -2.88
N ILE A 416 4.81 -28.96 -1.86
CA ILE A 416 5.52 -27.75 -1.42
C ILE A 416 7.02 -27.97 -1.58
N GLN A 417 7.72 -26.93 -2.01
CA GLN A 417 9.19 -26.92 -2.08
C GLN A 417 9.80 -27.15 -0.70
N VAL A 418 10.90 -27.91 -0.64
CA VAL A 418 11.61 -28.22 0.61
C VAL A 418 11.96 -26.95 1.40
N GLU A 419 12.49 -25.93 0.73
CA GLU A 419 12.85 -24.65 1.37
C GLU A 419 11.65 -23.94 2.02
N ALA A 420 10.47 -23.99 1.41
CA ALA A 420 9.27 -23.40 2.01
C ALA A 420 8.81 -24.15 3.26
N VAL A 421 8.93 -25.49 3.27
CA VAL A 421 8.63 -26.30 4.47
C VAL A 421 9.63 -25.99 5.58
N VAL A 422 10.92 -25.89 5.26
CA VAL A 422 11.98 -25.51 6.20
C VAL A 422 11.72 -24.12 6.77
N GLN A 423 11.30 -23.15 5.94
CA GLN A 423 10.98 -21.81 6.40
C GLN A 423 9.75 -21.78 7.31
N LEU A 424 8.74 -22.61 7.04
CA LEU A 424 7.57 -22.74 7.91
C LEU A 424 7.92 -23.38 9.26
N LEU A 425 8.81 -24.38 9.27
CA LEU A 425 9.31 -25.02 10.49
C LEU A 425 10.05 -24.03 11.39
N LYS A 426 10.93 -23.19 10.83
CA LYS A 426 11.65 -22.13 11.59
C LYS A 426 10.71 -21.18 12.33
N GLU A 427 9.47 -21.03 11.85
CA GLU A 427 8.48 -20.09 12.37
C GLU A 427 7.48 -20.71 13.36
N ILE A 428 7.55 -22.03 13.59
CA ILE A 428 6.70 -22.72 14.57
C ILE A 428 6.81 -22.18 15.99
N PRO A 429 7.98 -21.76 16.52
CA PRO A 429 8.04 -21.20 17.87
C PRO A 429 7.12 -19.98 18.00
N PHE A 430 7.15 -19.06 17.03
CA PHE A 430 6.25 -17.91 16.98
C PHE A 430 4.78 -18.32 16.82
N LEU A 431 4.50 -19.32 15.99
CA LEU A 431 3.14 -19.86 15.83
C LEU A 431 2.61 -20.45 17.13
N SER A 432 3.45 -21.17 17.90
CA SER A 432 3.06 -21.79 19.17
C SER A 432 2.71 -20.75 20.25
N GLU A 433 3.37 -19.60 20.26
CA GLU A 433 3.08 -18.49 21.19
C GLU A 433 1.85 -17.65 20.78
N SER A 434 1.56 -17.63 19.48
CA SER A 434 0.51 -16.81 18.88
C SER A 434 -0.81 -17.55 18.72
N ALA A 435 -0.77 -18.89 18.64
CA ALA A 435 -1.92 -19.74 18.44
C ALA A 435 -2.58 -20.19 19.75
N SER A 436 -3.80 -20.70 19.65
CA SER A 436 -4.50 -21.33 20.78
C SER A 436 -4.00 -22.77 21.01
N GLU A 437 -4.19 -23.32 22.21
CA GLU A 437 -3.86 -24.73 22.50
C GLU A 437 -4.59 -25.72 21.58
N GLU A 438 -5.81 -25.39 21.15
CA GLU A 438 -6.57 -26.19 20.19
C GLU A 438 -5.86 -26.25 18.84
N THR A 439 -5.44 -25.09 18.33
CA THR A 439 -4.68 -24.97 17.08
C THR A 439 -3.33 -25.69 17.17
N LEU A 440 -2.67 -25.60 18.31
CA LEU A 440 -1.37 -26.24 18.56
C LEU A 440 -1.48 -27.77 18.46
N ASN A 441 -2.50 -28.36 19.08
CA ASN A 441 -2.69 -29.81 19.07
C ASN A 441 -3.31 -30.35 17.77
N LYS A 442 -4.22 -29.59 17.15
CA LYS A 442 -4.95 -30.02 15.96
C LYS A 442 -4.17 -29.81 14.66
N ASP A 443 -3.41 -28.72 14.56
CA ASP A 443 -2.79 -28.30 13.30
C ASP A 443 -1.25 -28.41 13.35
N LEU A 444 -0.61 -27.82 14.36
CA LEU A 444 0.86 -27.76 14.43
C LEU A 444 1.52 -29.09 14.81
N LEU A 445 0.95 -29.83 15.78
CA LEU A 445 1.49 -31.11 16.22
C LEU A 445 1.51 -32.15 15.07
N PRO A 446 0.42 -32.39 14.33
CA PRO A 446 0.45 -33.32 13.20
C PRO A 446 1.41 -32.90 12.09
N PHE A 447 1.58 -31.59 11.86
CA PHE A 447 2.54 -31.07 10.90
C PHE A 447 3.99 -31.37 11.30
N LEU A 448 4.38 -31.07 12.54
CA LEU A 448 5.71 -31.38 13.07
C LEU A 448 6.03 -32.87 12.97
N LEU A 449 5.07 -33.70 13.38
CA LEU A 449 5.19 -35.15 13.28
C LEU A 449 5.40 -35.56 11.82
N LYS A 450 4.54 -35.11 10.90
CA LYS A 450 4.69 -35.40 9.46
C LYS A 450 6.08 -35.01 8.94
N CYS A 451 6.61 -33.86 9.32
CA CYS A 451 7.96 -33.41 8.91
C CYS A 451 9.09 -34.31 9.41
N LEU A 452 8.96 -34.94 10.58
CA LEU A 452 9.94 -35.90 11.09
C LEU A 452 9.94 -37.22 10.28
N ASP A 453 8.79 -37.61 9.71
CA ASP A 453 8.67 -38.86 8.94
C ASP A 453 9.08 -38.71 7.46
N ILE A 454 9.11 -37.48 6.92
CA ILE A 454 9.49 -37.24 5.53
C ILE A 454 10.97 -37.57 5.36
N GLN A 455 11.27 -38.47 4.41
CA GLN A 455 12.65 -38.89 4.07
C GLN A 455 13.39 -37.80 3.28
N ALA A 456 13.56 -36.63 3.90
CA ALA A 456 14.33 -35.51 3.37
C ALA A 456 15.18 -34.92 4.52
N PRO A 457 16.52 -34.99 4.44
CA PRO A 457 17.39 -34.66 5.56
C PRO A 457 17.28 -33.19 6.00
N GLU A 458 17.08 -32.27 5.06
CA GLU A 458 16.89 -30.84 5.33
C GLU A 458 15.64 -30.56 6.18
N ILE A 459 14.52 -31.24 5.86
CA ILE A 459 13.26 -31.12 6.59
C ILE A 459 13.37 -31.75 7.98
N GLN A 460 13.93 -32.97 8.06
CA GLN A 460 14.12 -33.66 9.34
C GLN A 460 15.00 -32.83 10.29
N LYS A 461 16.13 -32.31 9.80
CA LYS A 461 17.03 -31.43 10.55
C LYS A 461 16.29 -30.19 11.07
N ALA A 462 15.56 -29.49 10.20
CA ALA A 462 14.80 -28.31 10.59
C ALA A 462 13.70 -28.64 11.61
N ALA A 463 12.99 -29.76 11.44
CA ALA A 463 11.91 -30.18 12.32
C ALA A 463 12.41 -30.54 13.72
N VAL A 464 13.51 -31.29 13.83
CA VAL A 464 14.14 -31.64 15.10
C VAL A 464 14.73 -30.41 15.78
N SER A 465 15.39 -29.52 15.02
CA SER A 465 15.92 -28.27 15.57
C SER A 465 14.82 -27.36 16.13
N THR A 466 13.68 -27.32 15.44
CA THR A 466 12.49 -26.59 15.88
C THR A 466 11.90 -27.21 17.14
N LEU A 467 11.75 -28.54 17.16
CA LEU A 467 11.26 -29.30 18.30
C LEU A 467 12.11 -29.03 19.55
N ARG A 468 13.44 -28.98 19.42
CA ARG A 468 14.35 -28.65 20.51
C ARG A 468 14.04 -27.30 21.19
N VAL A 469 13.50 -26.34 20.44
CA VAL A 469 13.17 -25.00 20.96
C VAL A 469 11.75 -24.96 21.53
N CYS A 470 10.78 -25.62 20.89
CA CYS A 470 9.37 -25.52 21.24
C CYS A 470 8.79 -26.72 22.00
N PHE A 471 9.58 -27.73 22.38
CA PHE A 471 9.03 -28.90 23.06
C PHE A 471 8.32 -28.54 24.36
N ALA A 472 8.79 -27.53 25.12
CA ALA A 472 8.15 -27.09 26.36
C ALA A 472 6.69 -26.63 26.18
N SER A 473 6.28 -26.29 24.96
CA SER A 473 4.89 -25.91 24.63
C SER A 473 3.94 -27.13 24.54
N PHE A 474 4.46 -28.36 24.55
CA PHE A 474 3.65 -29.59 24.52
C PHE A 474 3.70 -30.30 25.87
N GLY A 475 2.66 -31.10 26.17
CA GLY A 475 2.61 -31.89 27.40
C GLY A 475 3.54 -33.11 27.39
N TYR A 476 3.88 -33.61 28.59
CA TYR A 476 4.73 -34.79 28.79
C TYR A 476 4.27 -36.03 28.01
N SER A 477 2.95 -36.24 27.90
CA SER A 477 2.38 -37.36 27.15
C SER A 477 2.85 -37.36 25.69
N VAL A 478 2.83 -36.20 25.03
CA VAL A 478 3.26 -36.03 23.63
C VAL A 478 4.75 -36.30 23.47
N HIS A 479 5.59 -35.84 24.41
CA HIS A 479 7.03 -36.11 24.39
C HIS A 479 7.31 -37.61 24.38
N ARG A 480 6.67 -38.34 25.31
CA ARG A 480 6.93 -39.75 25.52
C ARG A 480 6.34 -40.64 24.43
N THR A 481 5.12 -40.36 23.96
CA THR A 481 4.40 -41.28 23.08
C THR A 481 4.57 -40.97 21.60
N LEU A 482 4.84 -39.70 21.22
CA LEU A 482 4.88 -39.28 19.83
C LEU A 482 6.30 -38.87 19.39
N PHE A 483 6.94 -37.96 20.12
CA PHE A 483 8.26 -37.44 19.72
C PHE A 483 9.39 -38.45 19.96
N LEU A 484 9.45 -39.04 21.15
CA LEU A 484 10.54 -39.93 21.53
C LEU A 484 10.69 -41.14 20.58
N PRO A 485 9.64 -41.92 20.23
CA PRO A 485 9.80 -43.07 19.34
C PRO A 485 10.31 -42.68 17.95
N ARG A 486 9.88 -41.53 17.43
CA ARG A 486 10.32 -41.03 16.11
C ARG A 486 11.77 -40.57 16.14
N MET A 487 12.17 -39.88 17.20
CA MET A 487 13.57 -39.48 17.36
C MET A 487 14.51 -40.69 17.47
N LEU A 488 14.12 -41.71 18.25
CA LEU A 488 14.90 -42.94 18.35
C LEU A 488 14.97 -43.67 17.00
N SER A 489 13.85 -43.71 16.25
CA SER A 489 13.85 -44.24 14.89
C SER A 489 14.82 -43.48 13.98
N LEU A 490 14.81 -42.14 14.01
CA LEU A 490 15.72 -41.32 13.20
C LEU A 490 17.19 -41.54 13.58
N ILE A 491 17.50 -41.70 14.88
CA ILE A 491 18.88 -41.98 15.33
C ILE A 491 19.36 -43.33 14.77
N ALA A 492 18.51 -44.35 14.81
CA ALA A 492 18.86 -45.69 14.33
C ALA A 492 18.91 -45.79 12.79
N SER A 493 17.95 -45.16 12.09
CA SER A 493 17.71 -45.41 10.65
C SER A 493 18.14 -44.29 9.71
N ALA A 494 18.43 -43.07 10.18
CA ALA A 494 18.74 -41.97 9.27
C ALA A 494 20.06 -42.20 8.52
N GLU A 495 20.08 -41.99 7.20
CA GLU A 495 21.29 -42.11 6.37
C GLU A 495 22.26 -40.93 6.59
N SER A 496 21.72 -39.75 6.91
CA SER A 496 22.50 -38.54 7.14
C SER A 496 23.03 -38.45 8.57
N LEU A 497 24.35 -38.32 8.72
CA LEU A 497 25.01 -38.12 10.00
C LEU A 497 24.51 -36.84 10.69
N GLU A 498 24.26 -35.77 9.94
CA GLU A 498 23.78 -34.50 10.51
C GLU A 498 22.43 -34.66 11.21
N VAL A 499 21.52 -35.44 10.62
CA VAL A 499 20.19 -35.71 11.21
C VAL A 499 20.35 -36.46 12.52
N ARG A 500 21.24 -37.46 12.58
CA ARG A 500 21.52 -38.21 13.83
C ARG A 500 22.07 -37.30 14.92
N VAL A 501 23.04 -36.45 14.60
CA VAL A 501 23.63 -35.49 15.57
C VAL A 501 22.56 -34.56 16.12
N VAL A 502 21.73 -33.95 15.26
CA VAL A 502 20.69 -33.02 15.69
C VAL A 502 19.60 -33.73 16.52
N CYS A 503 19.28 -35.00 16.22
CA CYS A 503 18.40 -35.81 17.05
C CYS A 503 18.98 -36.07 18.45
N LEU A 504 20.26 -36.39 18.54
CA LEU A 504 20.94 -36.60 19.82
C LEU A 504 20.98 -35.31 20.66
N GLU A 505 21.27 -34.17 20.03
CA GLU A 505 21.22 -32.86 20.71
C GLU A 505 19.82 -32.52 21.23
N CYS A 506 18.78 -32.78 20.43
CA CYS A 506 17.39 -32.58 20.85
C CYS A 506 17.01 -33.53 21.98
N LEU A 507 17.46 -34.80 21.94
CA LEU A 507 17.19 -35.77 23.00
C LEU A 507 17.88 -35.36 24.30
N GLY A 508 19.10 -34.85 24.22
CA GLY A 508 19.81 -34.27 25.35
C GLY A 508 19.09 -33.06 25.96
N ALA A 509 18.53 -32.18 25.13
CA ALA A 509 17.75 -31.04 25.60
C ALA A 509 16.43 -31.46 26.28
N MET A 510 15.79 -32.54 25.80
CA MET A 510 14.58 -33.10 26.37
C MET A 510 14.84 -34.09 27.53
N ALA A 511 16.10 -34.41 27.85
CA ALA A 511 16.45 -35.47 28.78
C ALA A 511 15.85 -35.26 30.19
N THR A 512 15.78 -34.01 30.64
CA THR A 512 15.18 -33.65 31.93
C THR A 512 13.68 -33.84 32.00
N ALA A 513 13.01 -33.94 30.85
CA ALA A 513 11.57 -34.18 30.77
C ALA A 513 11.21 -35.67 30.90
N PHE A 514 12.17 -36.60 30.78
CA PHE A 514 11.89 -38.04 30.80
C PHE A 514 12.17 -38.68 32.16
N ASP A 515 11.28 -39.59 32.57
CA ASP A 515 11.48 -40.39 33.77
C ASP A 515 12.67 -41.35 33.60
N ARG A 516 13.34 -41.67 34.70
CA ARG A 516 14.44 -42.66 34.74
C ARG A 516 14.10 -43.97 34.03
N SER A 517 12.88 -44.46 34.20
CA SER A 517 12.41 -45.70 33.58
C SER A 517 12.38 -45.64 32.04
N VAL A 518 12.04 -44.48 31.47
CA VAL A 518 12.02 -44.26 30.01
C VAL A 518 13.45 -44.18 29.49
N VAL A 519 14.33 -43.49 30.22
CA VAL A 519 15.75 -43.36 29.87
C VAL A 519 16.42 -44.74 29.83
N GLU A 520 16.28 -45.54 30.88
CA GLU A 520 16.93 -46.86 30.97
C GLU A 520 16.36 -47.88 29.96
N ARG A 521 15.04 -47.88 29.73
CA ARG A 521 14.39 -48.93 28.92
C ARG A 521 14.24 -48.61 27.44
N GLN A 522 14.19 -47.34 27.05
CA GLN A 522 13.92 -46.94 25.65
C GLN A 522 15.09 -46.18 25.04
N ILE A 523 15.68 -45.22 25.76
CA ILE A 523 16.74 -44.36 25.21
C ILE A 523 18.09 -45.08 25.19
N LEU A 524 18.54 -45.60 26.34
CA LEU A 524 19.87 -46.22 26.47
C LEU A 524 20.13 -47.36 25.46
N PRO A 525 19.17 -48.27 25.19
CA PRO A 525 19.40 -49.37 24.25
C PRO A 525 19.72 -48.90 22.82
N VAL A 526 19.11 -47.80 22.36
CA VAL A 526 19.33 -47.28 21.00
C VAL A 526 20.65 -46.52 20.90
N LEU A 527 21.10 -45.88 21.99
CA LEU A 527 22.38 -45.17 22.03
C LEU A 527 23.60 -46.09 22.12
N LEU A 528 23.41 -47.33 22.57
CA LEU A 528 24.46 -48.34 22.68
C LEU A 528 24.65 -49.18 21.40
N GLN A 529 23.76 -49.00 20.41
CA GLN A 529 23.89 -49.54 19.05
C GLN A 529 24.69 -48.58 18.18
#